data_AF-A0AAD5FEI1-F1
#
_entry.id   AF-A0AAD5FEI1-F1
#
_cell.length_a   1.000
_cell.length_b   1.000
_cell.length_c   1.000
_cell.angle_alpha   90.00
_cell.angle_beta   90.00
_cell.angle_gamma   90.00
#
_symmetry.space_group_name_H-M   'P 1'
#
loop_
_entity.id
_entity.type
_entity.pdbx_description
1 polymer ?
#
loop_
_entity_poly.entity_id
_entity_poly.type
_entity_poly.pdbx_seq_one_letter_code
_entity_poly.pdbx_strand_id
1 'polypeptide(L)'
;VSSLFKDGTIGTDINIVVVSLLLLEQEPLGLSVSHHADQTLNSFCQWQSGLIGKNGKRHDHAVLLTGLDICSWKNEPCDTLGFAPISGMCSKYRSCTVNEDTGLGLAFTIAHESGHNFGMIHDGEGNPCRKAEGNIMSPTLAGNNGVFSWSSCSRQYLSRFLGTAQASCLVDEPKLIGQYKYPEQLPGQIYDADTQCKWQFGSKAKTCRLDFIK
;
A
#
# COMPACT_ATOMS: atom_id res chain seq x y z
N VAL A 1 1.44 -5.23 -5.39
CA VAL A 1 1.86 -5.40 -3.98
C VAL A 1 2.70 -6.66 -3.77
N SER A 2 2.13 -7.87 -3.77
CA SER A 2 2.90 -9.11 -3.47
C SER A 2 4.16 -9.27 -4.33
N SER A 3 4.07 -9.05 -5.65
CA SER A 3 5.24 -9.09 -6.53
C SER A 3 6.31 -8.04 -6.22
N LEU A 4 5.94 -6.87 -5.66
CA LEU A 4 6.90 -5.84 -5.25
C LEU A 4 7.66 -6.28 -4.00
N PHE A 5 6.99 -6.92 -3.03
CA PHE A 5 7.66 -7.48 -1.85
C PHE A 5 8.47 -8.75 -2.15
N LYS A 6 8.20 -9.42 -3.28
CA LYS A 6 9.03 -10.53 -3.79
C LYS A 6 10.24 -10.09 -4.61
N ASP A 7 10.37 -8.79 -4.90
CA ASP A 7 11.51 -8.29 -5.65
C ASP A 7 12.81 -8.47 -4.84
N GLY A 8 13.84 -9.04 -5.47
CA GLY A 8 15.10 -9.40 -4.80
C GLY A 8 15.85 -8.22 -4.19
N THR A 9 15.55 -6.98 -4.61
CA THR A 9 16.17 -5.79 -4.03
C THR A 9 15.76 -5.54 -2.58
N ILE A 10 14.64 -6.10 -2.10
CA ILE A 10 14.20 -5.96 -0.71
C ILE A 10 15.10 -6.70 0.28
N GLY A 11 15.83 -7.73 -0.18
CA GLY A 11 16.85 -8.46 0.58
C GLY A 11 16.36 -9.41 1.68
N THR A 12 15.06 -9.54 1.91
CA THR A 12 14.47 -10.53 2.83
C THR A 12 13.16 -11.05 2.26
N ASP A 13 12.87 -12.34 2.44
CA ASP A 13 11.64 -12.93 1.91
C ASP A 13 10.44 -12.46 2.74
N ILE A 14 9.55 -11.69 2.11
CA ILE A 14 8.29 -11.21 2.67
C ILE A 14 7.17 -11.68 1.76
N ASN A 15 6.35 -12.60 2.27
CA ASN A 15 5.21 -13.12 1.53
C ASN A 15 3.92 -12.41 1.95
N ILE A 16 3.38 -11.57 1.07
CA ILE A 16 2.09 -10.89 1.31
C ILE A 16 0.94 -11.84 0.97
N VAL A 17 0.14 -12.19 1.99
CA VAL A 17 -1.01 -13.09 1.86
C VAL A 17 -2.31 -12.41 2.30
N VAL A 18 -3.35 -12.51 1.48
CA VAL A 18 -4.68 -11.97 1.77
C VAL A 18 -5.47 -13.02 2.56
N VAL A 19 -5.72 -12.73 3.83
CA VAL A 19 -6.47 -13.62 4.74
C VAL A 19 -7.95 -13.21 4.90
N SER A 20 -8.29 -11.97 4.55
CA SER A 20 -9.65 -11.43 4.59
C SER A 20 -9.79 -10.28 3.60
N LEU A 21 -10.95 -10.19 2.95
CA LEU A 21 -11.35 -9.07 2.11
C LEU A 21 -12.76 -8.64 2.53
N LEU A 22 -12.93 -7.35 2.83
CA LEU A 22 -14.21 -6.79 3.28
C LEU A 22 -14.58 -5.65 2.32
N LEU A 23 -15.73 -5.81 1.66
CA LEU A 23 -16.35 -4.72 0.91
C LEU A 23 -17.30 -3.98 1.86
N LEU A 24 -17.04 -2.70 2.08
CA LEU A 24 -17.88 -1.83 2.90
C LEU A 24 -18.85 -1.07 1.98
N GLU A 25 -20.10 -1.51 1.90
CA GLU A 25 -21.13 -0.83 1.11
C GLU A 25 -21.64 0.46 1.77
N GLN A 26 -21.49 0.56 3.09
CA GLN A 26 -21.83 1.71 3.92
C GLN A 26 -20.75 1.92 4.97
N GLU A 27 -20.60 3.14 5.47
CA GLU A 27 -19.67 3.43 6.56
C GLU A 27 -20.13 2.73 7.85
N PRO A 28 -19.38 1.72 8.36
CA PRO A 28 -19.77 0.97 9.54
C PRO A 28 -19.57 1.81 10.80
N LEU A 29 -20.32 1.51 11.86
CA LEU A 29 -20.18 2.18 13.15
C LEU A 29 -18.73 2.12 13.65
N GLY A 30 -18.18 3.28 14.00
CA GLY A 30 -16.82 3.41 14.56
C GLY A 30 -15.70 3.54 13.51
N LEU A 31 -16.03 3.48 12.22
CA LEU A 31 -15.13 3.91 11.13
C LEU A 31 -15.63 5.25 10.61
N SER A 32 -14.72 6.19 10.39
CA SER A 32 -14.98 7.46 9.71
C SER A 32 -13.92 7.66 8.64
N VAL A 33 -14.38 7.80 7.39
CA VAL A 33 -13.52 8.01 6.23
C VAL A 33 -13.78 9.42 5.68
N SER A 34 -12.75 10.25 5.66
CA SER A 34 -12.81 11.63 5.16
C SER A 34 -11.62 11.96 4.27
N HIS A 35 -11.67 13.15 3.69
CA HIS A 35 -10.60 13.77 2.90
C HIS A 35 -9.29 13.92 3.67
N HIS A 36 -9.33 13.97 5.01
CA HIS A 36 -8.15 14.11 5.85
C HIS A 36 -7.53 12.74 6.13
N ALA A 37 -6.38 12.46 5.51
CA ALA A 37 -5.73 11.15 5.54
C ALA A 37 -5.34 10.72 6.95
N ASP A 38 -4.92 11.66 7.81
CA ASP A 38 -4.54 11.41 9.20
C ASP A 38 -5.75 11.01 10.06
N GLN A 39 -6.89 11.70 9.91
CA GLN A 39 -8.13 11.40 10.61
C GLN A 39 -8.68 10.04 10.19
N THR A 40 -8.72 9.79 8.88
CA THR A 40 -9.13 8.51 8.29
C THR A 40 -8.23 7.37 8.79
N LEU A 41 -6.91 7.56 8.77
CA LEU A 41 -5.97 6.56 9.27
C LEU A 41 -6.23 6.24 10.75
N ASN A 42 -6.31 7.26 11.60
CA ASN A 42 -6.55 7.07 13.03
C ASN A 42 -7.88 6.32 13.29
N SER A 43 -8.94 6.70 12.60
CA SER A 43 -10.24 6.03 12.71
C SER A 43 -10.17 4.58 12.22
N PHE A 44 -9.58 4.34 11.06
CA PHE A 44 -9.45 3.00 10.47
C PHE A 44 -8.61 2.07 11.33
N CYS A 45 -7.45 2.55 11.82
CA CYS A 45 -6.57 1.80 12.71
C CYS A 45 -7.30 1.38 14.01
N GLN A 46 -8.13 2.26 14.56
CA GLN A 46 -8.95 1.93 15.72
C GLN A 46 -10.04 0.90 15.38
N TRP A 47 -10.76 1.10 14.27
CA TRP A 47 -11.84 0.22 13.84
C TRP A 47 -11.35 -1.20 13.53
N GLN A 48 -10.29 -1.35 12.73
CA GLN A 48 -9.73 -2.66 12.36
C GLN A 48 -9.23 -3.45 13.58
N SER A 49 -8.80 -2.76 14.64
CA SER A 49 -8.32 -3.39 15.86
C SER A 49 -9.40 -4.22 16.59
N GLY A 50 -10.67 -3.89 16.36
CA GLY A 50 -11.83 -4.62 16.88
C GLY A 50 -12.20 -5.85 16.06
N LEU A 51 -11.60 -6.03 14.87
CA LEU A 51 -11.78 -7.22 14.04
C LEU A 51 -10.84 -8.36 14.41
N ILE A 52 -9.67 -8.03 14.98
CA ILE A 52 -8.64 -9.00 15.35
C ILE A 52 -9.20 -10.01 16.37
N GLY A 53 -9.16 -11.29 16.03
CA GLY A 53 -9.60 -12.38 16.90
C GLY A 53 -11.11 -12.67 16.83
N LYS A 54 -11.91 -11.85 16.14
CA LYS A 54 -13.35 -12.11 15.97
C LYS A 54 -13.55 -13.33 15.07
N ASN A 55 -14.29 -14.33 15.54
CA ASN A 55 -14.56 -15.59 14.82
C ASN A 55 -13.28 -16.34 14.37
N GLY A 56 -12.17 -16.18 15.11
CA GLY A 56 -10.88 -16.79 14.76
C GLY A 56 -10.19 -16.16 13.53
N LYS A 57 -10.72 -15.06 12.98
CA LYS A 57 -10.05 -14.29 11.93
C LYS A 57 -8.94 -13.45 12.54
N ARG A 58 -7.73 -13.57 12.01
CA ARG A 58 -6.57 -12.77 12.38
C ARG A 58 -5.89 -12.27 11.12
N HIS A 59 -5.52 -10.99 11.14
CA HIS A 59 -4.64 -10.35 10.17
C HIS A 59 -3.53 -9.64 10.94
N ASP A 60 -2.36 -9.55 10.33
CA ASP A 60 -1.22 -8.88 10.93
C ASP A 60 -1.12 -7.41 10.51
N HIS A 61 -1.73 -7.07 9.36
CA HIS A 61 -1.77 -5.74 8.76
C HIS A 61 -3.11 -5.48 8.08
N ALA A 62 -3.64 -4.26 8.19
CA ALA A 62 -4.90 -3.84 7.57
C ALA A 62 -4.70 -2.74 6.52
N VAL A 63 -5.33 -2.88 5.36
CA VAL A 63 -5.22 -1.92 4.25
C VAL A 63 -6.61 -1.39 3.93
N LEU A 64 -6.83 -0.08 4.10
CA LEU A 64 -8.02 0.60 3.62
C LEU A 64 -7.75 1.15 2.22
N LEU A 65 -8.69 0.89 1.32
CA LEU A 65 -8.74 1.47 -0.02
C LEU A 65 -9.91 2.44 -0.07
N THR A 66 -9.70 3.64 -0.59
CA THR A 66 -10.74 4.68 -0.71
C THR A 66 -10.72 5.31 -2.09
N GLY A 67 -11.89 5.64 -2.63
CA GLY A 67 -12.01 6.44 -3.86
C GLY A 67 -12.09 7.94 -3.60
N LEU A 68 -11.92 8.39 -2.36
CA LEU A 68 -11.77 9.80 -2.03
C LEU A 68 -10.35 10.26 -2.40
N ASP A 69 -10.26 11.47 -2.96
CA ASP A 69 -9.01 12.23 -2.99
C ASP A 69 -8.60 12.50 -1.54
N ILE A 70 -7.41 12.06 -1.09
CA ILE A 70 -7.00 12.24 0.30
C ILE A 70 -5.87 13.26 0.44
N CYS A 71 -5.88 13.96 1.55
CA CYS A 71 -5.01 15.08 1.80
C CYS A 71 -4.39 14.93 3.20
N SER A 72 -3.09 15.15 3.30
CA SER A 72 -2.37 15.11 4.58
C SER A 72 -2.56 16.41 5.38
N TRP A 73 -1.90 17.50 4.97
CA TRP A 73 -1.75 18.73 5.78
C TRP A 73 -2.55 19.94 5.29
N LYS A 74 -3.20 19.83 4.13
CA LYS A 74 -3.96 20.90 3.46
C LYS A 74 -5.26 20.32 2.93
N ASN A 75 -6.21 21.17 2.52
CA ASN A 75 -7.44 20.70 1.87
C ASN A 75 -7.28 20.53 0.35
N GLU A 76 -6.49 21.40 -0.30
CA GLU A 76 -6.22 21.33 -1.74
C GLU A 76 -4.97 22.16 -2.10
N PRO A 77 -4.29 21.87 -3.23
CA PRO A 77 -4.41 20.62 -4.01
C PRO A 77 -3.88 19.43 -3.21
N CYS A 78 -4.44 18.23 -3.41
CA CYS A 78 -3.95 17.02 -2.74
C CYS A 78 -2.86 16.35 -3.57
N ASP A 79 -1.77 16.00 -2.89
CA ASP A 79 -0.63 15.28 -3.48
C ASP A 79 -0.35 13.96 -2.72
N THR A 80 -1.25 13.59 -1.79
CA THR A 80 -1.08 12.45 -0.88
C THR A 80 -1.91 11.28 -1.40
N LEU A 81 -1.25 10.18 -1.79
CA LEU A 81 -1.98 8.98 -2.24
C LEU A 81 -2.14 7.93 -1.13
N GLY A 82 -1.37 8.05 -0.06
CA GLY A 82 -1.36 7.07 1.02
C GLY A 82 -0.92 7.70 2.34
N PHE A 83 -1.25 7.01 3.44
CA PHE A 83 -0.81 7.41 4.77
C PHE A 83 -0.67 6.20 5.69
N ALA A 84 0.40 6.18 6.48
CA ALA A 84 0.77 5.05 7.32
C ALA A 84 1.53 5.46 8.59
N PRO A 85 1.40 4.70 9.70
CA PRO A 85 2.29 4.82 10.83
C PRO A 85 3.66 4.20 10.54
N ILE A 86 4.74 4.89 10.92
CA ILE A 86 6.08 4.30 10.89
C ILE A 86 6.21 3.24 12.00
N SER A 87 6.75 2.07 11.65
CA SER A 87 6.94 0.91 12.54
C SER A 87 5.64 0.42 13.17
N GLY A 88 4.53 0.52 12.44
CA GLY A 88 3.20 0.08 12.89
C GLY A 88 2.94 -1.42 12.76
N MET A 89 3.72 -2.16 11.95
CA MET A 89 3.50 -3.59 11.68
C MET A 89 3.41 -4.42 12.97
N CYS A 90 2.50 -5.39 13.05
CA CYS A 90 2.19 -6.16 14.27
C CYS A 90 1.65 -5.39 15.48
N SER A 91 1.43 -4.08 15.38
CA SER A 91 0.77 -3.32 16.44
C SER A 91 -0.75 -3.36 16.25
N LYS A 92 -1.48 -3.77 17.29
CA LYS A 92 -2.95 -3.84 17.29
C LYS A 92 -3.63 -2.56 16.78
N TYR A 93 -3.09 -1.39 17.13
CA TYR A 93 -3.70 -0.09 16.83
C TYR A 93 -2.92 0.73 15.80
N ARG A 94 -1.84 0.18 15.24
CA ARG A 94 -0.97 0.92 14.30
C ARG A 94 -0.60 0.13 13.05
N SER A 95 -0.95 -1.15 12.96
CA SER A 95 -0.70 -1.95 11.77
C SER A 95 -1.78 -1.76 10.71
N CYS A 96 -1.73 -0.60 10.06
CA CYS A 96 -2.76 -0.12 9.17
C CYS A 96 -2.20 0.87 8.15
N THR A 97 -2.83 0.96 6.98
CA THR A 97 -2.57 1.98 5.95
C THR A 97 -3.87 2.44 5.32
N VAL A 98 -3.93 3.69 4.89
CA VAL A 98 -4.98 4.25 4.03
C VAL A 98 -4.36 4.54 2.67
N ASN A 99 -5.05 4.16 1.59
CA ASN A 99 -4.54 4.31 0.23
C ASN A 99 -5.68 4.77 -0.68
N GLU A 100 -5.46 5.86 -1.40
CA GLU A 100 -6.33 6.35 -2.45
C GLU A 100 -6.22 5.46 -3.70
N ASP A 101 -7.36 5.03 -4.20
CA ASP A 101 -7.46 4.24 -5.42
C ASP A 101 -7.21 5.11 -6.66
N THR A 102 -6.02 4.94 -7.22
CA THR A 102 -5.56 5.56 -8.46
C THR A 102 -5.48 4.54 -9.60
N GLY A 103 -6.29 3.47 -9.56
CA GLY A 103 -6.21 2.38 -10.53
C GLY A 103 -5.02 1.45 -10.25
N LEU A 104 -4.36 0.93 -11.30
CA LEU A 104 -3.30 -0.07 -11.10
C LEU A 104 -2.07 0.46 -10.34
N GLY A 105 -1.84 1.78 -10.36
CA GLY A 105 -0.79 2.45 -9.59
C GLY A 105 -0.92 2.28 -8.07
N LEU A 106 -2.15 2.05 -7.57
CA LEU A 106 -2.44 1.78 -6.17
C LEU A 106 -1.57 0.65 -5.57
N ALA A 107 -1.20 -0.33 -6.39
CA ALA A 107 -0.33 -1.42 -5.96
C ALA A 107 1.05 -0.96 -5.46
N PHE A 108 1.55 0.18 -5.97
CA PHE A 108 2.77 0.82 -5.51
C PHE A 108 2.53 1.55 -4.19
N THR A 109 1.47 2.36 -4.12
CA THR A 109 1.08 3.10 -2.90
C THR A 109 0.94 2.16 -1.71
N ILE A 110 0.21 1.05 -1.85
CA ILE A 110 0.07 0.05 -0.78
C ILE A 110 1.44 -0.50 -0.35
N ALA A 111 2.35 -0.75 -1.30
CA ALA A 111 3.68 -1.25 -0.96
C ALA A 111 4.54 -0.20 -0.23
N HIS A 112 4.48 1.07 -0.66
CA HIS A 112 5.12 2.20 -0.01
C HIS A 112 4.63 2.37 1.43
N GLU A 113 3.31 2.47 1.62
CA GLU A 113 2.70 2.64 2.95
C GLU A 113 2.92 1.43 3.87
N SER A 114 2.93 0.22 3.31
CA SER A 114 3.31 -0.99 4.05
C SER A 114 4.80 -0.95 4.45
N GLY A 115 5.67 -0.39 3.61
CA GLY A 115 7.08 -0.14 3.91
C GLY A 115 7.27 0.75 5.14
N HIS A 116 6.50 1.82 5.26
CA HIS A 116 6.47 2.64 6.48
C HIS A 116 6.09 1.81 7.72
N ASN A 117 5.12 0.92 7.62
CA ASN A 117 4.76 0.02 8.73
C ASN A 117 5.91 -0.91 9.15
N PHE A 118 6.80 -1.28 8.24
CA PHE A 118 8.06 -1.99 8.53
C PHE A 118 9.19 -1.07 9.03
N GLY A 119 8.90 0.20 9.31
CA GLY A 119 9.88 1.16 9.84
C GLY A 119 10.75 1.83 8.79
N MET A 120 10.43 1.66 7.50
CA MET A 120 11.13 2.40 6.44
C MET A 120 10.75 3.88 6.50
N ILE A 121 11.72 4.75 6.24
CA ILE A 121 11.48 6.17 5.98
C ILE A 121 11.85 6.48 4.53
N HIS A 122 11.46 7.65 4.03
CA HIS A 122 11.73 8.02 2.65
C HIS A 122 13.22 8.02 2.31
N ASP A 123 13.57 7.57 1.11
CA ASP A 123 14.93 7.68 0.61
C ASP A 123 15.38 9.14 0.57
N GLY A 124 16.61 9.41 1.04
CA GLY A 124 17.18 10.76 1.07
C GLY A 124 16.64 11.67 2.16
N GLU A 125 15.85 11.13 3.10
CA GLU A 125 15.44 11.82 4.33
C GLU A 125 16.21 11.25 5.52
N GLY A 126 17.33 11.89 5.87
CA GLY A 126 18.17 11.45 6.98
C GLY A 126 18.90 10.11 6.74
N ASN A 127 18.94 9.63 5.50
CA ASN A 127 19.64 8.40 5.09
C ASN A 127 20.41 8.61 3.77
N PRO A 128 21.37 7.74 3.42
CA PRO A 128 22.26 7.96 2.27
C PRO A 128 21.65 7.64 0.90
N CYS A 129 20.41 7.14 0.83
CA CYS A 129 19.74 6.85 -0.43
C CYS A 129 19.25 8.13 -1.12
N ARG A 130 18.98 8.09 -2.43
CA ARG A 130 18.65 9.28 -3.21
C ARG A 130 17.13 9.41 -3.39
N LYS A 131 16.60 10.63 -3.18
CA LYS A 131 15.16 10.95 -3.36
C LYS A 131 14.60 10.65 -4.75
N ALA A 132 15.42 10.80 -5.79
CA ALA A 132 14.98 10.80 -7.19
C ALA A 132 15.38 9.53 -7.97
N GLU A 133 15.73 8.43 -7.30
CA GLU A 133 16.05 7.17 -7.98
C GLU A 133 14.80 6.38 -8.42
N GLY A 134 13.62 6.72 -7.90
CA GLY A 134 12.39 6.02 -8.24
C GLY A 134 12.23 4.66 -7.57
N ASN A 135 12.96 4.44 -6.48
CA ASN A 135 12.73 3.31 -5.58
C ASN A 135 11.37 3.45 -4.89
N ILE A 136 10.86 2.33 -4.35
CA ILE A 136 9.54 2.26 -3.70
C ILE A 136 9.38 3.29 -2.60
N MET A 137 10.41 3.54 -1.78
CA MET A 137 10.36 4.53 -0.70
C MET A 137 10.81 5.94 -1.12
N SER A 138 10.83 6.27 -2.42
CA SER A 138 11.04 7.65 -2.86
C SER A 138 9.88 8.53 -2.40
N PRO A 139 10.11 9.76 -1.93
CA PRO A 139 9.06 10.64 -1.41
C PRO A 139 8.10 11.17 -2.49
N THR A 140 8.47 11.00 -3.76
CA THR A 140 7.63 11.33 -4.92
C THR A 140 7.54 10.11 -5.81
N LEU A 141 6.39 9.93 -6.47
CA LEU A 141 6.19 8.97 -7.56
C LEU A 141 6.97 9.38 -8.82
N ALA A 142 8.30 9.41 -8.70
CA ALA A 142 9.22 9.48 -9.80
C ALA A 142 9.43 8.04 -10.30
N GLY A 143 8.47 7.50 -11.04
CA GLY A 143 8.61 6.16 -11.58
C GLY A 143 9.88 6.04 -12.44
N ASN A 144 10.68 5.00 -12.25
CA ASN A 144 11.79 4.68 -13.14
C ASN A 144 11.25 3.94 -14.38
N ASN A 145 10.40 4.60 -15.17
CA ASN A 145 9.70 4.01 -16.33
C ASN A 145 8.94 2.70 -16.01
N GLY A 146 8.30 2.64 -14.83
CA GLY A 146 7.55 1.46 -14.39
C GLY A 146 8.40 0.35 -13.74
N VAL A 147 9.70 0.58 -13.53
CA VAL A 147 10.55 -0.28 -12.70
C VAL A 147 10.48 0.19 -11.25
N PHE A 148 10.16 -0.74 -10.35
CA PHE A 148 10.01 -0.46 -8.92
C PHE A 148 10.93 -1.38 -8.12
N SER A 149 11.94 -0.79 -7.49
CA SER A 149 12.92 -1.48 -6.64
C SER A 149 12.94 -0.91 -5.23
N TRP A 150 13.41 -1.71 -4.26
CA TRP A 150 13.69 -1.23 -2.91
C TRP A 150 15.13 -0.73 -2.83
N SER A 151 15.34 0.40 -2.14
CA SER A 151 16.69 0.94 -1.94
C SER A 151 17.48 0.10 -0.94
N SER A 152 18.78 0.31 -0.89
CA SER A 152 19.63 -0.28 0.16
C SER A 152 19.23 0.18 1.57
N CYS A 153 18.64 1.38 1.70
CA CYS A 153 18.11 1.90 2.96
C CYS A 153 16.81 1.17 3.34
N SER A 154 15.87 1.00 2.42
CA SER A 154 14.64 0.21 2.65
C SER A 154 14.96 -1.19 3.14
N ARG A 155 15.90 -1.88 2.48
CA ARG A 155 16.39 -3.22 2.89
C ARG A 155 16.92 -3.23 4.32
N GLN A 156 17.72 -2.23 4.70
CA GLN A 156 18.29 -2.13 6.05
C GLN A 156 17.22 -1.89 7.12
N TYR A 157 16.24 -1.01 6.84
CA TYR A 157 15.12 -0.76 7.75
C TYR A 157 14.29 -2.02 7.98
N LEU A 158 13.94 -2.75 6.91
CA LEU A 158 13.20 -3.99 7.01
C LEU A 158 13.96 -5.03 7.84
N SER A 159 15.24 -5.27 7.52
CA SER A 159 16.07 -6.23 8.26
C SER A 159 16.14 -5.88 9.75
N ARG A 160 16.28 -4.60 10.09
CA ARG A 160 16.25 -4.13 11.48
C ARG A 160 14.90 -4.39 12.15
N PHE A 161 13.80 -4.09 11.48
CA PHE A 161 12.45 -4.29 12.03
C PHE A 161 12.15 -5.77 12.28
N LEU A 162 12.48 -6.64 11.33
CA LEU A 162 12.29 -8.08 11.45
C LEU A 162 13.14 -8.71 12.58
N GLY A 163 14.25 -8.07 12.94
CA GLY A 163 15.06 -8.45 14.11
C GLY A 163 14.46 -8.06 15.47
N THR A 164 13.31 -7.36 15.51
CA THR A 164 12.66 -6.94 16.76
C THR A 164 11.63 -7.96 17.25
N ALA A 165 11.35 -7.96 18.55
CA ALA A 165 10.28 -8.78 19.13
C ALA A 165 8.88 -8.42 18.59
N GLN A 166 8.70 -7.19 18.09
CA GLN A 166 7.44 -6.73 17.50
C GLN A 166 7.08 -7.53 16.24
N ALA A 167 8.07 -7.95 15.44
CA ALA A 167 7.86 -8.70 14.21
C ALA A 167 7.37 -10.15 14.41
N SER A 168 7.24 -10.61 15.66
CA SER A 168 6.82 -11.98 16.00
C SER A 168 5.44 -12.36 15.47
N CYS A 169 4.59 -11.41 15.08
CA CYS A 169 3.29 -11.74 14.48
C CYS A 169 3.38 -12.26 13.04
N LEU A 170 4.54 -12.10 12.36
CA LEU A 170 4.70 -12.42 10.93
C LEU A 170 5.26 -13.82 10.66
N VAL A 171 5.56 -14.58 11.72
CA VAL A 171 6.25 -15.87 11.61
C VAL A 171 5.30 -17.05 11.49
N ASP A 172 4.02 -16.86 11.82
CA ASP A 172 3.02 -17.92 11.70
C ASP A 172 2.52 -18.09 10.27
N GLU A 173 2.21 -19.32 9.88
CA GLU A 173 1.63 -19.59 8.57
C GLU A 173 0.20 -19.02 8.49
N PRO A 174 -0.14 -18.34 7.38
CA PRO A 174 -1.45 -17.71 7.24
C PRO A 174 -2.55 -18.77 7.19
N LYS A 175 -3.50 -18.68 8.13
CA LYS A 175 -4.70 -19.51 8.11
C LYS A 175 -5.66 -18.99 7.05
N LEU A 176 -5.70 -19.65 5.89
CA LEU A 176 -6.62 -19.31 4.82
C LEU A 176 -8.07 -19.62 5.24
N ILE A 177 -8.89 -18.59 5.40
CA ILE A 177 -10.33 -18.72 5.73
C ILE A 177 -11.17 -18.90 4.45
N GLY A 178 -10.52 -18.86 3.28
CA GLY A 178 -11.06 -19.16 1.95
C GLY A 178 -9.94 -19.15 0.91
N GLN A 179 -10.18 -19.72 -0.27
CA GLN A 179 -9.21 -19.62 -1.38
C GLN A 179 -9.39 -18.26 -2.08
N TYR A 180 -8.67 -17.24 -1.62
CA TYR A 180 -8.43 -16.08 -2.48
C TYR A 180 -7.54 -16.52 -3.63
N LYS A 181 -8.09 -16.59 -4.84
CA LYS A 181 -7.35 -16.96 -6.03
C LYS A 181 -6.67 -15.73 -6.59
N TYR A 182 -5.34 -15.69 -6.46
CA TYR A 182 -4.54 -14.68 -7.12
C TYR A 182 -4.65 -14.85 -8.65
N PRO A 183 -4.75 -13.75 -9.42
CA PRO A 183 -4.70 -13.83 -10.86
C PRO A 183 -3.34 -14.35 -11.32
N GLU A 184 -3.33 -15.30 -12.25
CA GLU A 184 -2.09 -15.85 -12.85
C GLU A 184 -1.52 -14.92 -13.93
N GLN A 185 -2.39 -14.15 -14.59
CA GLN A 185 -2.04 -13.22 -15.65
C GLN A 185 -1.57 -11.88 -15.08
N LEU A 186 -0.69 -11.21 -15.83
CA LEU A 186 -0.23 -9.86 -15.46
C LEU A 186 -1.37 -8.84 -15.58
N PRO A 187 -1.41 -7.79 -14.76
CA PRO A 187 -2.48 -6.78 -14.80
C PRO A 187 -2.73 -6.20 -16.20
N GLY A 188 -1.67 -5.92 -16.97
CA GLY A 188 -1.79 -5.40 -18.34
C GLY A 188 -2.28 -6.41 -19.39
N GLN A 189 -2.34 -7.71 -19.06
CA GLN A 189 -2.98 -8.74 -19.90
C GLN A 189 -4.49 -8.84 -19.62
N ILE A 190 -4.91 -8.50 -18.40
CA ILE A 190 -6.30 -8.54 -17.95
C ILE A 190 -7.00 -7.20 -18.26
N TYR A 191 -6.29 -6.09 -18.09
CA TYR A 191 -6.81 -4.74 -18.21
C TYR A 191 -6.03 -3.97 -19.27
N ASP A 192 -6.70 -3.65 -20.38
CA ASP A 192 -6.10 -2.89 -21.47
C ASP A 192 -5.85 -1.41 -21.09
N ALA A 193 -5.15 -0.69 -21.98
CA ALA A 193 -4.78 0.70 -21.74
C ALA A 193 -6.01 1.62 -21.56
N ASP A 194 -7.11 1.36 -22.29
CA ASP A 194 -8.34 2.14 -22.17
C ASP A 194 -9.01 1.92 -20.81
N THR A 195 -9.01 0.69 -20.30
CA THR A 195 -9.50 0.35 -18.95
C THR A 195 -8.66 1.03 -17.88
N GLN A 196 -7.34 1.00 -18.01
CA GLN A 196 -6.43 1.67 -17.07
C GLN A 196 -6.63 3.19 -17.07
N CYS A 197 -6.79 3.82 -18.24
CA CYS A 197 -7.11 5.24 -18.35
C CYS A 197 -8.44 5.58 -17.65
N LYS A 198 -9.47 4.75 -17.79
CA LYS A 198 -10.78 4.99 -17.15
C LYS A 198 -10.70 4.97 -15.63
N TRP A 199 -9.90 4.07 -15.07
CA TRP A 199 -9.72 4.01 -13.62
C TRP A 199 -8.92 5.20 -13.08
N GLN A 200 -7.87 5.62 -13.79
CA GLN A 200 -7.02 6.71 -13.34
C GLN A 200 -7.64 8.10 -13.54
N PHE A 201 -8.36 8.32 -14.65
CA PHE A 201 -8.79 9.65 -15.09
C PHE A 201 -10.32 9.77 -15.25
N GLY A 202 -11.07 8.75 -14.83
CA GLY A 202 -12.53 8.72 -14.87
C GLY A 202 -13.10 8.03 -16.12
N SER A 203 -14.38 7.65 -16.05
CA SER A 203 -15.05 6.74 -16.98
C SER A 203 -15.06 7.15 -18.47
N LYS A 204 -14.82 8.43 -18.77
CA LYS A 204 -14.75 8.98 -20.13
C LYS A 204 -13.34 8.97 -20.73
N ALA A 205 -12.32 8.67 -19.94
CA ALA A 205 -10.95 8.64 -20.40
C ALA A 205 -10.67 7.46 -21.32
N LYS A 206 -9.64 7.61 -22.16
CA LYS A 206 -9.16 6.61 -23.10
C LYS A 206 -7.68 6.81 -23.35
N THR A 207 -7.03 5.81 -23.92
CA THR A 207 -5.62 5.85 -24.29
C THR A 207 -5.41 6.94 -25.35
N CYS A 208 -4.42 7.80 -25.12
CA CYS A 208 -3.97 8.76 -26.12
C CYS A 208 -3.29 8.02 -27.27
N ARG A 209 -3.92 7.99 -28.44
CA ARG A 209 -3.30 7.52 -29.68
C ARG A 209 -2.78 8.74 -30.42
N LEU A 210 -1.50 9.04 -30.21
CA LEU A 210 -0.80 10.02 -31.04
C LEU A 210 -0.31 9.27 -32.27
N ASP A 211 -1.07 9.35 -33.36
CA ASP A 211 -0.59 8.93 -34.67
C ASP A 211 0.46 9.97 -35.11
N PHE A 212 1.73 9.71 -34.80
CA PHE A 212 2.82 10.46 -35.39
C PHE A 212 2.85 10.10 -36.88
N ILE A 213 2.16 10.89 -37.70
CA ILE A 213 2.34 10.87 -39.15
C ILE A 213 3.81 11.27 -39.38
N LYS A 214 4.59 10.31 -39.87
CA LYS A 214 5.98 10.49 -40.29
C LYS A 214 6.07 11.36 -41.54
#